data_AF-A0A496WXB2-F1
#
_entry.id   AF-A0A496WXB2-F1
#
_cell.length_a   1.000
_cell.length_b   1.000
_cell.length_c   1.000
_cell.angle_alpha   90.00
_cell.angle_beta   90.00
_cell.angle_gamma   90.00
#
_symmetry.space_group_name_H-M   'P 1'
#
loop_
_entity.id
_entity.type
_entity.pdbx_description
1 polymer ?
#
loop_
_entity_poly.entity_id
_entity_poly.type
_entity_poly.pdbx_seq_one_letter_code
_entity_poly.pdbx_strand_id
1 'polypeptide(L)'
;DSTQPFEPDKPVVMTFYVSFAKPGYPVEEQGPLGRAELLGKSYREYEKEIIEQMNTMFSDHGFNAKRDVAGIVLNRWGHAYISPQPGFHFGLNGKDAPREIVKKGYGRIRFGHSELSGYMSHTRALGEGARAATEAMKLL
;
A
#
# COMPACT_ATOMS: atom_id res chain seq x y z
N ASP A 1 20.70 -9.90 13.57
CA ASP A 1 19.77 -8.88 13.04
C ASP A 1 20.04 -7.53 13.69
N SER A 2 21.01 -6.78 13.17
CA SER A 2 21.21 -5.40 13.60
C SER A 2 20.31 -4.50 12.76
N THR A 3 19.21 -4.02 13.33
CA THR A 3 18.62 -2.77 12.85
C THR A 3 19.71 -1.69 12.88
N GLN A 4 19.67 -0.77 11.92
CA GLN A 4 20.65 0.32 11.81
C GLN A 4 20.75 1.05 13.17
N PRO A 5 21.96 1.25 13.74
CA PRO A 5 22.09 1.93 15.02
C PRO A 5 21.54 3.36 14.90
N PHE A 6 20.68 3.76 15.83
CA PHE A 6 20.12 5.10 15.92
C PHE A 6 21.17 6.08 16.47
N GLU A 7 22.19 6.35 15.67
CA GLU A 7 23.21 7.35 15.97
C GLU A 7 22.73 8.73 15.48
N PRO A 8 22.65 9.75 16.36
CA PRO A 8 22.17 11.08 15.99
C PRO A 8 22.91 11.73 14.81
N ASP A 9 24.19 11.38 14.63
CA ASP A 9 25.05 11.96 13.60
C ASP A 9 24.96 11.24 12.25
N LYS A 10 24.15 10.18 12.14
CA LYS A 10 23.95 9.44 10.89
C LYS A 10 22.64 9.85 10.20
N PRO A 11 22.61 9.90 8.86
CA PRO A 11 21.39 10.19 8.13
C PRO A 11 20.33 9.11 8.41
N VAL A 12 19.08 9.55 8.55
CA VAL A 12 17.91 8.69 8.70
C VAL A 12 17.08 8.69 7.42
N VAL A 13 16.56 7.53 7.04
CA VAL A 13 15.53 7.42 6.01
C VAL A 13 14.17 7.44 6.69
N MET A 14 13.36 8.44 6.39
CA MET A 14 11.99 8.53 6.86
C MET A 14 11.02 8.29 5.70
N THR A 15 10.01 7.44 5.95
CA THR A 15 9.00 7.11 4.95
C THR A 15 7.65 7.65 5.37
N PHE A 16 7.02 8.45 4.50
CA PHE A 16 5.64 8.88 4.65
C PHE A 16 4.71 7.96 3.89
N TYR A 17 3.60 7.60 4.53
CA TYR A 17 2.48 6.95 3.86
C TYR A 17 1.28 7.89 3.92
N VAL A 18 0.70 8.18 2.76
CA VAL A 18 -0.53 8.97 2.65
C VAL A 18 -1.64 8.07 2.14
N SER A 19 -2.78 8.09 2.84
CA SER A 19 -4.01 7.49 2.36
C SER A 19 -4.85 8.56 1.66
N PHE A 20 -5.31 8.28 0.45
CA PHE A 20 -6.20 9.18 -0.29
C PHE A 20 -7.67 8.90 0.06
N ALA A 21 -8.01 9.00 1.35
CA ALA A 21 -9.39 8.87 1.77
C ALA A 21 -10.20 10.08 1.30
N LYS A 22 -11.43 9.84 0.81
CA LYS A 22 -12.36 10.89 0.40
C LYS A 22 -13.68 10.76 1.18
N PRO A 23 -13.69 11.07 2.49
CA PRO A 23 -14.91 11.00 3.29
C PRO A 23 -16.03 11.83 2.66
N GLY A 24 -17.25 11.29 2.70
CA GLY A 24 -18.43 11.90 2.07
C GLY A 24 -18.72 11.39 0.65
N TYR A 25 -17.76 10.73 -0.01
CA TYR A 25 -17.99 10.08 -1.31
C TYR A 25 -18.33 8.58 -1.15
N PRO A 26 -19.12 8.00 -2.08
CA PRO A 26 -19.34 6.56 -2.17
C PRO A 26 -18.01 5.79 -2.28
N VAL A 27 -17.96 4.57 -1.72
CA VAL A 27 -16.73 3.77 -1.58
C VAL A 27 -16.07 3.50 -2.95
N GLU A 28 -16.88 3.24 -3.95
CA GLU A 28 -16.50 3.00 -5.35
C GLU A 28 -15.85 4.23 -6.02
N GLU A 29 -16.18 5.44 -5.57
CA GLU A 29 -15.65 6.69 -6.13
C GLU A 29 -14.34 7.13 -5.46
N GLN A 30 -14.12 6.75 -4.20
CA GLN A 30 -12.94 7.21 -3.45
C GLN A 30 -11.62 6.80 -4.10
N GLY A 31 -11.53 5.57 -4.63
CA GLY A 31 -10.34 5.08 -5.32
C GLY A 31 -9.98 5.90 -6.57
N PRO A 32 -10.88 6.02 -7.56
CA PRO A 32 -10.70 6.91 -8.71
C PRO A 32 -10.34 8.36 -8.34
N LEU A 33 -11.02 8.96 -7.37
CA LEU A 33 -10.74 10.33 -6.91
C LEU A 33 -9.35 10.46 -6.30
N GLY A 34 -8.96 9.50 -5.45
CA GLY A 34 -7.62 9.46 -4.87
C GLY A 34 -6.52 9.30 -5.91
N ARG A 35 -6.74 8.46 -6.94
CA ARG A 35 -5.80 8.32 -8.06
C ARG A 35 -5.71 9.59 -8.90
N ALA A 36 -6.83 10.27 -9.14
CA ALA A 36 -6.83 11.53 -9.87
C ALA A 36 -6.02 12.60 -9.13
N GLU A 37 -6.17 12.71 -7.80
CA GLU A 37 -5.30 13.58 -6.99
C GLU A 37 -3.83 13.14 -7.05
N LEU A 38 -3.57 11.85 -6.84
CA LEU A 38 -2.22 11.29 -6.82
C LEU A 38 -1.43 11.60 -8.10
N LEU A 39 -2.08 11.45 -9.25
CA LEU A 39 -1.48 11.60 -10.56
C LEU A 39 -1.55 13.04 -11.08
N GLY A 40 -2.47 13.86 -10.56
CA GLY A 40 -2.63 15.26 -10.95
C GLY A 40 -1.60 16.19 -10.34
N LYS A 41 -1.06 15.86 -9.15
CA LYS A 41 -0.03 16.67 -8.48
C LYS A 41 1.36 16.43 -9.06
N SER A 42 2.04 17.52 -9.38
CA SER A 42 3.45 17.53 -9.77
C SER A 42 4.36 17.06 -8.64
N TYR A 43 5.61 16.69 -8.97
CA TYR A 43 6.61 16.35 -7.95
C TYR A 43 6.85 17.54 -7.00
N ARG A 44 6.93 18.75 -7.54
CA ARG A 44 7.19 19.98 -6.79
C ARG A 44 6.10 20.27 -5.75
N GLU A 45 4.84 20.00 -6.09
CA GLU A 45 3.72 20.16 -5.14
C GLU A 45 3.86 19.18 -3.97
N TYR A 46 4.15 17.91 -4.25
CA TYR A 46 4.41 16.93 -3.19
C TYR A 46 5.63 17.26 -2.35
N GLU A 47 6.74 17.65 -2.99
CA GLU A 47 7.96 18.06 -2.29
C GLU A 47 7.69 19.21 -1.34
N LYS A 48 6.93 20.21 -1.78
CA LYS A 48 6.51 21.34 -0.95
C LYS A 48 5.67 20.87 0.25
N GLU A 49 4.64 20.05 0.02
CA GLU A 49 3.77 19.54 1.10
C GLU A 49 4.57 18.74 2.15
N ILE A 50 5.49 17.89 1.71
CA ILE A 50 6.36 17.09 2.60
C ILE A 50 7.25 18.00 3.45
N ILE A 51 7.89 19.00 2.82
CA ILE A 51 8.75 19.97 3.53
C ILE A 51 7.95 20.80 4.53
N GLU A 52 6.74 21.26 4.15
CA GLU A 52 5.86 22.03 5.02
C GLU A 52 5.42 21.21 6.24
N GLN A 53 5.04 19.95 6.04
CA GLN A 53 4.69 19.04 7.14
C GLN A 53 5.90 18.80 8.07
N MET A 54 7.08 18.56 7.51
CA MET A 54 8.31 18.39 8.29
C MET A 54 8.65 19.61 9.14
N ASN A 55 8.58 20.80 8.55
CA ASN A 55 8.81 22.04 9.28
C ASN A 55 7.76 22.19 10.40
N THR A 56 6.48 21.94 10.10
CA THR A 56 5.40 22.02 11.09
C THR A 56 5.65 21.12 12.29
N MET A 57 6.18 19.91 12.07
CA MET A 57 6.42 18.94 13.13
C MET A 57 7.69 19.25 13.94
N PHE A 58 8.74 19.79 13.30
CA PHE A 58 10.09 19.74 13.87
C PHE A 58 10.84 21.08 13.91
N SER A 59 10.35 22.16 13.30
CA SER A 59 11.08 23.44 13.23
C SER A 59 11.38 24.02 14.61
N ASP A 60 10.43 23.92 15.53
CA ASP A 60 10.53 24.44 16.90
C ASP A 60 11.62 23.73 17.72
N HIS A 61 12.08 22.59 17.23
CA HIS A 61 13.13 21.77 17.83
C HIS A 61 14.43 21.78 17.01
N GLY A 62 14.58 22.74 16.10
CA GLY A 62 15.84 23.01 15.39
C GLY A 62 15.97 22.35 14.00
N PHE A 63 14.93 21.66 13.52
CA PHE A 63 14.91 21.16 12.15
C PHE A 63 14.90 22.31 11.15
N ASN A 64 15.75 22.21 10.13
CA ASN A 64 15.82 23.13 9.02
C ASN A 64 15.85 22.34 7.72
N ALA A 65 14.75 22.34 6.98
CA ALA A 65 14.62 21.55 5.76
C ALA A 65 15.74 21.81 4.72
N LYS A 66 16.25 23.04 4.60
CA LYS A 66 17.32 23.36 3.64
C LYS A 66 18.67 22.73 4.02
N ARG A 67 18.91 22.52 5.32
CA ARG A 67 20.15 21.94 5.85
C ARG A 67 20.02 20.42 6.01
N ASP A 68 18.87 19.97 6.49
CA ASP A 68 18.69 18.63 7.04
C ASP A 68 18.12 17.63 6.02
N VAL A 69 17.48 18.09 4.93
CA VAL A 69 16.96 17.22 3.87
C VAL A 69 18.01 17.04 2.78
N ALA A 70 18.60 15.85 2.72
CA ALA A 70 19.54 15.49 1.66
C ALA A 70 18.86 15.18 0.32
N GLY A 71 17.61 14.71 0.34
CA GLY A 71 16.84 14.41 -0.86
C GLY A 71 15.49 13.79 -0.55
N ILE A 72 14.58 13.87 -1.53
CA ILE A 72 13.24 13.27 -1.46
C ILE A 72 13.07 12.38 -2.68
N VAL A 73 12.62 11.15 -2.46
CA VAL A 73 12.24 10.21 -3.52
C VAL A 73 10.75 9.96 -3.39
N LEU A 74 10.00 10.31 -4.44
CA LEU A 74 8.56 10.13 -4.48
C LEU A 74 8.20 8.92 -5.32
N ASN A 75 7.48 7.96 -4.71
CA ASN A 75 6.87 6.85 -5.43
C ASN A 75 5.35 7.04 -5.45
N ARG A 76 4.72 6.88 -6.63
CA ARG A 76 3.27 7.04 -6.81
C ARG A 76 2.64 5.70 -7.17
N TRP A 77 1.84 5.15 -6.25
CA TRP A 77 1.20 3.86 -6.42
C TRP A 77 -0.33 3.99 -6.43
N GLY A 78 -0.93 4.08 -7.62
CA GLY A 78 -2.39 4.22 -7.76
C GLY A 78 -3.19 2.97 -7.36
N HIS A 79 -2.54 1.81 -7.29
CA HIS A 79 -3.14 0.52 -6.93
C HIS A 79 -2.22 -0.26 -5.97
N ALA A 80 -1.63 0.44 -5.01
CA ALA A 80 -0.66 -0.14 -4.06
C ALA A 80 -1.27 -1.26 -3.22
N TYR A 81 -2.55 -1.10 -2.87
CA TYR A 81 -3.32 -2.02 -2.05
C TYR A 81 -4.70 -2.32 -2.63
N ILE A 82 -5.20 -3.54 -2.42
CA ILE A 82 -6.61 -3.86 -2.61
C ILE A 82 -7.42 -3.00 -1.65
N SER A 83 -8.55 -2.51 -2.13
CA SER A 83 -9.55 -1.85 -1.31
C SER A 83 -10.64 -2.88 -0.97
N PRO A 84 -10.51 -3.62 0.15
CA PRO A 84 -11.47 -4.67 0.49
C PRO A 84 -12.85 -4.07 0.72
N GLN A 85 -13.82 -4.48 -0.09
CA GLN A 85 -15.22 -4.10 0.08
C GLN A 85 -15.84 -4.84 1.28
N PRO A 86 -16.97 -4.36 1.84
CA PRO A 86 -17.70 -5.10 2.85
C PRO A 86 -17.94 -6.56 2.45
N GLY A 87 -17.63 -7.49 3.35
CA GLY A 87 -17.69 -8.94 3.09
C GLY A 87 -16.43 -9.55 2.45
N PHE A 88 -15.41 -8.76 2.12
CA PHE A 88 -14.19 -9.28 1.48
C PHE A 88 -13.48 -10.37 2.30
N HIS A 89 -13.41 -10.23 3.62
CA HIS A 89 -12.69 -11.18 4.48
C HIS A 89 -13.53 -12.40 4.90
N PHE A 90 -14.82 -12.18 5.19
CA PHE A 90 -15.69 -13.14 5.88
C PHE A 90 -16.98 -13.50 5.14
N GLY A 91 -17.22 -12.90 3.97
CA GLY A 91 -18.51 -13.01 3.30
C GLY A 91 -19.54 -12.05 3.88
N LEU A 92 -20.70 -11.99 3.25
CA LEU A 92 -21.81 -11.13 3.66
C LEU A 92 -23.13 -11.77 3.22
N ASN A 93 -24.18 -11.68 4.05
CA ASN A 93 -25.53 -12.17 3.73
C ASN A 93 -25.55 -13.65 3.31
N GLY A 94 -24.78 -14.49 4.00
CA GLY A 94 -24.69 -15.93 3.72
C GLY A 94 -23.89 -16.30 2.47
N LYS A 95 -23.28 -15.32 1.78
CA LYS A 95 -22.40 -15.56 0.63
C LYS A 95 -20.96 -15.72 1.06
N ASP A 96 -20.22 -16.59 0.37
CA ASP A 96 -18.77 -16.75 0.53
C ASP A 96 -18.03 -15.41 0.37
N ALA A 97 -16.93 -15.26 1.10
CA ALA A 97 -16.01 -14.15 0.91
C ALA A 97 -15.48 -14.14 -0.55
N PRO A 98 -15.48 -12.99 -1.25
CA PRO A 98 -14.95 -12.88 -2.61
C PRO A 98 -13.57 -13.53 -2.80
N ARG A 99 -12.67 -13.36 -1.82
CA ARG A 99 -11.33 -13.98 -1.85
C ARG A 99 -11.38 -15.51 -1.87
N GLU A 100 -12.34 -16.14 -1.18
CA GLU A 100 -12.51 -17.60 -1.15
C GLU A 100 -13.10 -18.11 -2.47
N ILE A 101 -13.97 -17.33 -3.11
CA ILE A 101 -14.48 -17.66 -4.44
C ILE A 101 -13.34 -17.68 -5.46
N VAL A 102 -12.49 -16.65 -5.48
CA VAL A 102 -11.35 -16.57 -6.42
C VAL A 102 -10.32 -17.68 -6.12
N LYS A 103 -10.10 -18.02 -4.85
CA LYS A 103 -9.18 -19.10 -4.46
C LYS A 103 -9.53 -20.48 -5.05
N LYS A 104 -10.80 -20.75 -5.34
CA LYS A 104 -11.23 -22.02 -5.98
C LYS A 104 -10.64 -22.22 -7.39
N GLY A 105 -10.23 -21.14 -8.06
CA GLY A 105 -9.73 -21.17 -9.43
C GLY A 105 -10.84 -21.37 -10.47
N TYR A 106 -10.45 -21.54 -11.74
CA TYR A 106 -11.40 -21.76 -12.84
C TYR A 106 -10.82 -22.75 -13.86
N GLY A 107 -11.43 -23.93 -13.98
CA GLY A 107 -10.91 -25.01 -14.82
C GLY A 107 -9.46 -25.35 -14.44
N ARG A 108 -8.53 -25.17 -15.39
CA ARG A 108 -7.08 -25.37 -15.21
C ARG A 108 -6.32 -24.12 -14.71
N ILE A 109 -7.02 -23.03 -14.39
CA ILE A 109 -6.44 -21.77 -13.91
C ILE A 109 -6.44 -21.75 -12.38
N ARG A 110 -5.31 -21.33 -11.79
CA ARG A 110 -5.15 -21.10 -10.35
C ARG A 110 -4.58 -19.70 -10.12
N PHE A 111 -5.12 -18.99 -9.11
CA PHE A 111 -4.69 -17.64 -8.73
C PHE A 111 -3.81 -17.72 -7.48
N GLY A 112 -2.71 -16.96 -7.45
CA GLY A 112 -1.70 -17.03 -6.37
C GLY A 112 -1.14 -15.68 -5.93
N HIS A 113 -1.88 -14.58 -6.13
CA HIS A 113 -1.46 -13.24 -5.71
C HIS A 113 -1.78 -12.98 -4.21
N SER A 114 -1.13 -12.00 -3.59
CA SER A 114 -1.22 -11.72 -2.15
C SER A 114 -2.62 -11.34 -1.66
N GLU A 115 -3.42 -10.69 -2.53
CA GLU A 115 -4.74 -10.15 -2.18
C GLU A 115 -5.72 -11.27 -1.80
N LEU A 116 -5.47 -12.52 -2.22
CA LEU A 116 -6.26 -13.69 -1.82
C LEU A 116 -6.22 -13.93 -0.30
N SER A 117 -5.20 -13.43 0.39
CA SER A 117 -5.12 -13.48 1.85
C SER A 117 -5.77 -12.27 2.55
N GLY A 118 -6.12 -11.22 1.79
CA GLY A 118 -6.56 -9.92 2.31
C GLY A 118 -5.46 -9.08 2.96
N TYR A 119 -4.23 -9.58 2.98
CA TYR A 119 -3.06 -8.87 3.45
C TYR A 119 -1.99 -8.87 2.37
N MET A 120 -1.52 -7.68 2.05
CA MET A 120 -0.57 -7.52 0.96
C MET A 120 0.82 -7.36 1.51
N SER A 121 1.46 -8.51 1.63
CA SER A 121 2.87 -8.59 1.97
C SER A 121 3.55 -9.55 1.01
N HIS A 122 4.85 -9.34 0.83
CA HIS A 122 5.68 -10.25 0.06
C HIS A 122 5.57 -11.70 0.55
N THR A 123 5.53 -11.92 1.87
CA THR A 123 5.37 -13.25 2.48
C THR A 123 4.05 -13.92 2.10
N ARG A 124 2.95 -13.15 2.02
CA ARG A 124 1.64 -13.68 1.59
C ARG A 124 1.63 -14.00 0.10
N ALA A 125 2.27 -13.17 -0.73
CA ALA A 125 2.42 -13.44 -2.16
C ALA A 125 3.18 -14.75 -2.41
N LEU A 126 4.28 -14.99 -1.70
CA LEU A 126 5.02 -16.25 -1.79
C LEU A 126 4.16 -17.45 -1.37
N GLY A 127 3.43 -17.34 -0.26
CA GLY A 127 2.56 -18.41 0.23
C GLY A 127 1.41 -18.74 -0.74
N GLU A 128 0.71 -17.73 -1.24
CA GLU A 128 -0.39 -17.92 -2.21
C GLU A 128 0.13 -18.42 -3.56
N GLY A 129 1.32 -17.98 -3.98
CA GLY A 129 1.99 -18.47 -5.19
C GLY A 129 2.35 -19.95 -5.09
N ALA A 130 2.97 -20.37 -3.99
CA ALA A 130 3.32 -21.77 -3.74
C ALA A 130 2.08 -22.68 -3.66
N ARG A 131 1.00 -22.20 -3.03
CA ARG A 131 -0.30 -22.89 -3.00
C ARG A 131 -0.84 -23.08 -4.42
N ALA A 132 -0.93 -22.00 -5.19
CA ALA A 132 -1.49 -22.04 -6.55
C ALA A 132 -0.70 -22.99 -7.47
N ALA A 133 0.64 -22.97 -7.39
CA ALA A 133 1.49 -23.90 -8.13
C ALA A 133 1.22 -25.36 -7.75
N THR A 134 1.13 -25.66 -6.46
CA THR A 134 0.81 -27.01 -5.96
C THR A 134 -0.56 -27.49 -6.43
N GLU A 135 -1.57 -26.61 -6.42
CA GLU A 135 -2.89 -26.94 -6.94
C GLU A 135 -2.91 -27.15 -8.45
N ALA A 136 -2.13 -26.38 -9.21
CA ALA A 136 -2.02 -26.54 -10.65
C ALA A 136 -1.36 -27.87 -11.02
N MET A 137 -0.32 -28.29 -10.28
CA MET A 137 0.35 -29.58 -10.50
C MET A 137 -0.59 -30.78 -10.33
N LYS A 138 -1.60 -30.68 -9.46
CA LYS A 138 -2.62 -31.75 -9.27
C LYS A 138 -3.56 -31.92 -10.47
N LEU A 139 -3.52 -31.01 -11.44
CA LEU A 139 -4.37 -31.05 -12.63
C LEU A 139 -3.62 -31.60 -13.85
N LEU A 140 -2.30 -31.77 -13.75
CA LEU A 140 -1.49 -32.44 -14.76
C LEU A 140 -1.74 -33.95 -14.71
#